data_AF-A0A1W9XFT0-F1
#
_entry.id   AF-A0A1W9XFT0-F1
#
_cell.length_a   1.000
_cell.length_b   1.000
_cell.length_c   1.000
_cell.angle_alpha   90.00
_cell.angle_beta   90.00
_cell.angle_gamma   90.00
#
_symmetry.space_group_name_H-M   'P 1'
#
loop_
_entity.id
_entity.type
_entity.pdbx_description
1 polymer ?
#
loop_
_entity_poly.entity_id
_entity_poly.type
_entity_poly.pdbx_seq_one_letter_code
_entity_poly.pdbx_strand_id
1 'polypeptide(L)'
;MKRFLYVTLLLFCCHVFSPLAFCSEDYYIDNSRVLLYKLINWWYDCTPDESHLLCGRPLRYQNRDNARVEYNEAENTLKLKVKGGFADLLSILKPCEKCFGPSYLRCTWMNRDYFGNGRPAIVSRELSSITEFIFYDFRKKQAQKIQGIEKDILFVLKGMVGGLLNGKIALHRAGNFFKKCPGLSQSQADHFPISLKIINADKNEILAEYSAIWKP
;
A
#
# COMPACT_ATOMS: atom_id res chain seq x y z
N MET A 1 42.74 -3.51 37.68
CA MET A 1 42.39 -3.48 36.24
C MET A 1 41.50 -4.63 35.77
N LYS A 2 41.62 -5.88 36.25
CA LYS A 2 40.79 -7.01 35.77
C LYS A 2 39.28 -6.91 36.10
N ARG A 3 38.87 -6.19 37.16
CA ARG A 3 37.45 -6.02 37.52
C ARG A 3 36.69 -5.01 36.66
N PHE A 4 37.38 -4.08 35.99
CA PHE A 4 36.75 -3.09 35.11
C PHE A 4 36.36 -3.67 33.74
N LEU A 5 37.03 -4.74 33.30
CA LEU A 5 36.78 -5.36 32.01
C LEU A 5 35.47 -6.18 31.97
N TYR A 6 35.00 -6.67 33.11
CA TYR A 6 33.77 -7.46 33.18
C TYR A 6 32.51 -6.59 33.18
N VAL A 7 32.60 -5.35 33.69
CA VAL A 7 31.46 -4.42 33.73
C VAL A 7 31.18 -3.83 32.34
N THR A 8 32.21 -3.57 31.53
CA THR A 8 32.04 -3.13 30.14
C THR A 8 31.52 -4.24 29.22
N LEU A 9 31.87 -5.51 29.46
CA LEU A 9 31.34 -6.63 28.66
C LEU A 9 29.84 -6.88 28.91
N LEU A 10 29.36 -6.72 30.14
CA LEU A 10 27.94 -6.88 30.50
C LEU A 10 27.06 -5.74 29.97
N LEU A 11 27.58 -4.52 29.90
CA LEU A 11 26.87 -3.38 29.29
C LEU A 11 26.78 -3.50 27.76
N PHE A 12 27.72 -4.19 27.10
CA PHE A 12 27.68 -4.40 25.65
C PHE A 12 26.68 -5.49 25.22
N CYS A 13 26.39 -6.49 26.07
CA CYS A 13 25.39 -7.52 25.78
C CYS A 13 23.94 -7.03 25.88
N CYS A 14 23.68 -5.91 26.58
CA CYS A 14 22.33 -5.34 26.69
C CYS A 14 21.94 -4.41 25.52
N HIS A 15 22.86 -4.12 24.60
CA HIS A 15 22.58 -3.29 23.41
C HIS A 15 22.20 -4.09 22.15
N VAL A 16 22.05 -5.41 22.25
CA VAL A 16 21.62 -6.25 21.13
C VAL A 16 20.15 -6.63 21.26
N PHE A 17 19.26 -5.65 21.38
CA PHE A 17 17.84 -5.85 21.05
C PHE A 17 17.24 -4.54 20.53
N SER A 18 17.39 -4.30 19.24
CA SER A 18 16.35 -3.62 18.47
C SER A 18 15.83 -4.59 17.42
N PRO A 19 14.74 -5.34 17.70
CA PRO A 19 14.01 -6.02 16.64
C PRO A 19 13.06 -4.99 16.02
N LEU A 20 13.58 -3.94 15.39
CA LEU A 20 12.75 -2.86 14.85
C LEU A 20 13.12 -2.57 13.40
N ALA A 21 12.88 -3.54 12.54
CA ALA A 21 12.79 -3.32 11.09
C ALA A 21 12.01 -4.41 10.33
N PHE A 22 11.21 -5.27 10.99
CA PHE A 22 10.49 -6.31 10.27
C PHE A 22 8.98 -6.05 10.25
N CYS A 23 8.59 -5.41 9.14
CA CYS A 23 7.23 -5.28 8.58
C CYS A 23 6.28 -4.34 9.33
N SER A 24 6.32 -3.04 9.00
CA SER A 24 5.23 -2.07 9.28
C SER A 24 3.99 -2.28 8.40
N GLU A 25 4.01 -3.33 7.57
CA GLU A 25 2.96 -3.71 6.65
C GLU A 25 2.17 -4.91 7.17
N ASP A 26 0.86 -4.74 7.30
CA ASP A 26 -0.06 -5.81 7.65
C ASP A 26 -0.93 -6.21 6.47
N TYR A 27 -1.02 -7.52 6.22
CA TYR A 27 -1.84 -8.10 5.18
C TYR A 27 -2.94 -8.94 5.81
N TYR A 28 -4.14 -8.88 5.21
CA TYR A 28 -5.30 -9.61 5.66
C TYR A 28 -6.01 -10.27 4.48
N ILE A 29 -6.47 -11.51 4.67
CA ILE A 29 -7.38 -12.21 3.76
C ILE A 29 -8.60 -12.61 4.58
N ASP A 30 -9.80 -12.25 4.11
CA ASP A 30 -11.06 -12.46 4.85
C ASP A 30 -10.98 -11.99 6.31
N ASN A 31 -10.35 -10.82 6.52
CA ASN A 31 -10.07 -10.20 7.82
C ASN A 31 -9.10 -10.96 8.74
N SER A 32 -8.56 -12.11 8.33
CA SER A 32 -7.50 -12.81 9.06
C SER A 32 -6.14 -12.24 8.66
N ARG A 33 -5.30 -11.88 9.65
CA ARG A 33 -3.94 -11.41 9.39
C ARG A 33 -3.09 -12.56 8.83
N VAL A 34 -2.31 -12.29 7.78
CA VAL A 34 -1.49 -13.28 7.08
C VAL A 34 -0.08 -12.77 6.82
N LEU A 35 0.86 -13.70 6.66
CA LEU A 35 2.19 -13.41 6.14
C LEU A 35 2.17 -13.56 4.62
N LEU A 36 1.95 -12.45 3.91
CA LEU A 36 1.68 -12.50 2.46
C LEU A 36 2.80 -13.17 1.66
N TYR A 37 4.08 -12.98 2.03
CA TYR A 37 5.20 -13.65 1.36
C TYR A 37 5.13 -15.19 1.47
N LYS A 38 4.63 -15.74 2.59
CA LYS A 38 4.42 -17.19 2.73
C LYS A 38 3.32 -17.68 1.80
N LEU A 39 2.26 -16.89 1.64
CA LEU A 39 1.19 -17.20 0.70
C LEU A 39 1.67 -17.13 -0.76
N ILE A 40 2.51 -16.15 -1.10
CA ILE A 40 3.14 -16.07 -2.42
C ILE A 40 3.96 -17.33 -2.69
N ASN A 41 4.84 -17.74 -1.77
CA ASN A 41 5.65 -18.95 -1.92
C ASN A 41 4.81 -20.22 -2.01
N TRP A 42 3.81 -20.37 -1.14
CA TRP A 42 2.88 -21.50 -1.23
C TRP A 42 2.14 -21.52 -2.57
N TRP A 43 1.72 -20.37 -3.07
CA TRP A 43 1.02 -20.29 -4.36
C TRP A 43 1.94 -20.65 -5.53
N TYR A 44 3.24 -20.37 -5.46
CA TYR A 44 4.19 -20.87 -6.46
C TYR A 44 4.15 -22.39 -6.61
N ASP A 45 4.04 -23.11 -5.49
CA ASP A 45 4.19 -24.57 -5.46
C ASP A 45 2.85 -25.33 -5.48
N CYS A 46 1.73 -24.66 -5.20
CA CYS A 46 0.43 -25.35 -5.08
C CYS A 46 -0.06 -25.96 -6.41
N THR A 47 -0.90 -27.00 -6.32
CA THR A 47 -1.53 -27.61 -7.48
C THR A 47 -2.55 -26.64 -8.13
N PRO A 48 -2.93 -26.86 -9.41
CA PRO A 48 -4.01 -26.08 -10.03
C PRO A 48 -5.30 -26.10 -9.21
N ASP A 49 -5.64 -27.26 -8.64
CA ASP A 49 -6.81 -27.43 -7.80
C ASP A 49 -6.67 -26.76 -6.43
N GLU A 50 -5.49 -26.42 -5.93
CA GLU A 50 -5.38 -25.64 -4.70
C GLU A 50 -5.36 -24.13 -4.96
N SER A 51 -4.98 -23.73 -6.18
CA SER A 51 -4.85 -22.33 -6.57
C SER A 51 -6.16 -21.53 -6.42
N HIS A 52 -7.32 -22.19 -6.47
CA HIS A 52 -8.62 -21.55 -6.29
C HIS A 52 -8.84 -21.02 -4.87
N LEU A 53 -8.14 -21.55 -3.85
CA LEU A 53 -8.38 -21.21 -2.45
C LEU A 53 -8.11 -19.73 -2.15
N LEU A 54 -7.18 -19.10 -2.87
CA LEU A 54 -6.88 -17.66 -2.72
C LEU A 54 -7.60 -16.79 -3.76
N CYS A 55 -8.09 -17.39 -4.84
CA CYS A 55 -8.68 -16.66 -5.95
C CYS A 55 -9.98 -15.96 -5.59
N GLY A 56 -10.08 -14.69 -5.99
CA GLY A 56 -11.27 -13.88 -5.71
C GLY A 56 -11.46 -13.55 -4.24
N ARG A 57 -10.55 -13.93 -3.34
CA ARG A 57 -10.65 -13.54 -1.94
C ARG A 57 -10.33 -12.05 -1.76
N PRO A 58 -11.02 -11.34 -0.85
CA PRO A 58 -10.68 -9.97 -0.49
C PRO A 58 -9.33 -9.94 0.24
N LEU A 59 -8.43 -9.12 -0.29
CA LEU A 59 -7.14 -8.82 0.33
C LEU A 59 -7.13 -7.36 0.80
N ARG A 60 -6.69 -7.16 2.04
CA ARG A 60 -6.49 -5.84 2.63
C ARG A 60 -5.04 -5.69 3.08
N TYR A 61 -4.43 -4.59 2.68
CA TYR A 61 -3.12 -4.14 3.14
C TYR A 61 -3.28 -2.92 4.04
N GLN A 62 -2.46 -2.82 5.08
CA GLN A 62 -2.39 -1.69 6.00
C GLN A 62 -0.95 -1.29 6.28
N ASN A 63 -0.72 0.02 6.37
CA ASN A 63 0.57 0.58 6.74
C ASN A 63 0.40 1.86 7.57
N ARG A 64 0.90 1.81 8.81
CA ARG A 64 0.73 2.87 9.82
C ARG A 64 1.99 3.72 10.01
N ASP A 65 3.18 3.12 9.93
CA ASP A 65 4.40 3.77 10.44
C ASP A 65 5.31 4.33 9.33
N ASN A 66 4.83 4.36 8.09
CA ASN A 66 5.65 4.79 6.95
C ASN A 66 5.27 6.17 6.41
N ALA A 67 4.26 6.84 6.95
CA ALA A 67 3.87 8.17 6.47
C ALA A 67 4.92 9.24 6.85
N ARG A 68 5.29 10.09 5.88
CA ARG A 68 6.03 11.33 6.13
C ARG A 68 5.40 12.47 5.35
N VAL A 69 5.13 13.58 6.03
CA VAL A 69 4.44 14.75 5.49
C VAL A 69 5.47 15.83 5.17
N GLU A 70 5.60 16.17 3.90
CA GLU A 70 6.44 17.28 3.44
C GLU A 70 5.58 18.36 2.80
N TYR A 71 5.81 19.62 3.18
CA TYR A 71 5.12 20.77 2.59
C TYR A 71 6.13 21.73 1.97
N ASN A 72 5.92 22.07 0.71
CA ASN A 72 6.65 23.11 0.00
C ASN A 72 5.75 24.34 -0.11
N GLU A 73 6.10 25.41 0.62
CA GLU A 73 5.35 26.67 0.64
C GLU A 73 5.47 27.44 -0.69
N ALA A 74 6.63 27.38 -1.35
CA ALA A 74 6.84 28.09 -2.63
C ALA A 74 5.97 27.50 -3.76
N GLU A 75 5.78 26.19 -3.74
CA GLU A 75 4.98 25.45 -4.74
C GLU A 75 3.54 25.19 -4.29
N ASN A 76 3.16 25.62 -3.08
CA ASN A 76 1.89 25.26 -2.44
C ASN A 76 1.57 23.76 -2.55
N THR A 77 2.56 22.91 -2.32
CA THR A 77 2.46 21.47 -2.57
C THR A 77 2.70 20.67 -1.29
N LEU A 78 1.81 19.74 -0.99
CA LEU A 78 1.94 18.78 0.10
C LEU A 78 2.25 17.39 -0.48
N LYS A 79 3.22 16.69 0.09
CA LYS A 79 3.57 15.32 -0.23
C LYS A 79 3.39 14.43 1.00
N LEU A 80 2.64 13.35 0.82
CA LEU A 80 2.57 12.24 1.78
C LEU A 80 3.44 11.10 1.26
N LYS A 81 4.66 10.99 1.79
CA LYS A 81 5.60 9.94 1.41
C LYS A 81 5.33 8.67 2.22
N VAL A 82 5.56 7.51 1.60
CA VAL A 82 5.53 6.19 2.24
C VAL A 82 6.96 5.64 2.26
N LYS A 83 7.58 5.66 3.44
CA LYS A 83 8.93 5.15 3.66
C LYS A 83 9.00 3.67 3.28
N GLY A 84 9.97 3.30 2.45
CA GLY A 84 10.20 1.91 2.06
C GLY A 84 9.30 1.39 0.93
N GLY A 85 8.46 2.23 0.32
CA GLY A 85 7.54 1.81 -0.74
C GLY A 85 6.13 1.59 -0.20
N PHE A 86 5.25 1.09 -1.08
CA PHE A 86 3.84 0.91 -0.77
C PHE A 86 3.36 -0.41 -1.33
N ALA A 87 3.03 -1.34 -0.42
CA ALA A 87 2.44 -2.62 -0.75
C ALA A 87 3.26 -3.40 -1.79
N ASP A 88 4.57 -3.51 -1.55
CA ASP A 88 5.52 -4.02 -2.53
C ASP A 88 5.25 -5.48 -2.97
N LEU A 89 4.54 -6.25 -2.15
CA LEU A 89 4.11 -7.62 -2.45
C LEU A 89 2.83 -7.70 -3.30
N LEU A 90 2.24 -6.56 -3.67
CA LEU A 90 1.02 -6.46 -4.45
C LEU A 90 1.27 -5.84 -5.83
N SER A 91 0.54 -6.34 -6.83
CA SER A 91 0.41 -5.70 -8.14
C SER A 91 -0.98 -5.06 -8.22
N ILE A 92 -1.05 -3.72 -8.22
CA ILE A 92 -2.33 -2.98 -8.14
C ILE A 92 -2.68 -2.16 -9.39
N LEU A 93 -1.72 -1.89 -10.26
CA LEU A 93 -1.94 -1.32 -11.58
C LEU A 93 -1.41 -2.33 -12.62
N LYS A 94 -1.65 -2.12 -13.90
CA LYS A 94 -0.94 -2.77 -15.00
C LYS A 94 -1.14 -1.89 -16.23
N PRO A 95 -0.28 -0.88 -16.44
CA PRO A 95 -0.31 -0.17 -17.71
C PRO A 95 0.05 -1.19 -18.81
N CYS A 96 -0.85 -1.36 -19.77
CA CYS A 96 -0.62 -2.15 -20.97
C CYS A 96 -1.42 -1.49 -22.09
N GLU A 97 -0.85 -1.49 -23.30
CA GLU A 97 -1.49 -0.88 -24.49
C GLU A 97 -2.49 -1.81 -25.17
N LYS A 98 -2.47 -3.09 -24.80
CA LYS A 98 -3.22 -4.17 -25.46
C LYS A 98 -4.08 -4.96 -24.49
N CYS A 99 -4.28 -4.47 -23.26
CA CYS A 99 -5.02 -5.23 -22.26
C CYS A 99 -5.83 -4.33 -21.33
N PHE A 100 -7.06 -4.75 -21.02
CA PHE A 100 -7.89 -3.99 -20.12
C PHE A 100 -7.41 -4.17 -18.67
N GLY A 101 -6.91 -3.11 -18.05
CA GLY A 101 -6.30 -3.17 -16.72
C GLY A 101 -6.33 -1.85 -15.95
N PRO A 102 -6.10 -1.89 -14.63
CA PRO A 102 -6.05 -0.69 -13.80
C PRO A 102 -4.81 0.13 -14.18
N SER A 103 -4.99 1.34 -14.69
CA SER A 103 -3.89 2.15 -15.23
C SER A 103 -3.32 3.14 -14.21
N TYR A 104 -4.18 3.74 -13.39
CA TYR A 104 -3.79 4.70 -12.35
C TYR A 104 -4.81 4.72 -11.21
N LEU A 105 -4.42 5.28 -10.06
CA LEU A 105 -5.35 5.60 -8.98
C LEU A 105 -5.80 7.06 -9.11
N ARG A 106 -7.10 7.28 -9.01
CA ARG A 106 -7.72 8.61 -8.98
C ARG A 106 -8.32 8.84 -7.61
N CYS A 107 -8.02 9.99 -7.01
CA CYS A 107 -8.72 10.42 -5.81
C CYS A 107 -10.20 10.69 -6.15
N THR A 108 -11.10 9.95 -5.53
CA THR A 108 -12.55 10.04 -5.71
C THR A 108 -13.22 10.87 -4.61
N TRP A 109 -12.57 10.99 -3.45
CA TRP A 109 -13.08 11.78 -2.34
C TRP A 109 -11.94 12.28 -1.45
N MET A 110 -12.10 13.47 -0.87
CA MET A 110 -11.11 14.09 0.00
C MET A 110 -11.78 14.96 1.07
N ASN A 111 -11.26 14.87 2.29
CA ASN A 111 -11.81 15.58 3.44
C ASN A 111 -11.44 17.07 3.41
N ARG A 112 -12.42 17.94 3.18
CA ARG A 112 -12.18 19.39 3.09
C ARG A 112 -11.68 20.02 4.39
N ASP A 113 -11.91 19.40 5.55
CA ASP A 113 -11.40 19.94 6.82
C ASP A 113 -9.89 19.78 6.94
N TYR A 114 -9.32 18.79 6.26
CA TYR A 114 -7.88 18.56 6.23
C TYR A 114 -7.24 19.18 4.99
N PHE A 115 -7.88 19.03 3.82
CA PHE A 115 -7.29 19.41 2.54
C PHE A 115 -7.78 20.75 1.97
N GLY A 116 -8.86 21.33 2.50
CA GLY A 116 -9.42 22.58 2.00
C GLY A 116 -9.74 22.52 0.50
N ASN A 117 -9.13 23.46 -0.25
CA ASN A 117 -9.23 23.53 -1.71
C ASN A 117 -8.11 22.77 -2.44
N GLY A 118 -7.30 21.99 -1.71
CA GLY A 118 -6.20 21.24 -2.30
C GLY A 118 -6.69 20.30 -3.40
N ARG A 119 -5.82 19.99 -4.35
CA ARG A 119 -6.14 19.10 -5.48
C ARG A 119 -5.19 17.90 -5.49
N PRO A 120 -5.71 16.68 -5.41
CA PRO A 120 -4.87 15.49 -5.46
C PRO A 120 -4.32 15.29 -6.88
N ALA A 121 -3.04 14.96 -6.98
CA ALA A 121 -2.44 14.47 -8.21
C ALA A 121 -3.00 13.08 -8.57
N ILE A 122 -2.98 12.75 -9.86
CA ILE A 122 -3.19 11.37 -10.31
C ILE A 122 -1.98 10.54 -9.90
N VAL A 123 -2.21 9.35 -9.34
CA VAL A 123 -1.14 8.41 -9.03
C VAL A 123 -0.98 7.45 -10.20
N SER A 124 -0.10 7.80 -11.12
CA SER A 124 0.31 6.99 -12.26
C SER A 124 1.82 6.71 -12.20
N ARG A 125 2.23 5.46 -12.39
CA ARG A 125 3.60 4.95 -12.68
C ARG A 125 3.63 3.43 -12.53
N GLU A 126 4.68 2.79 -13.06
CA GLU A 126 4.96 1.38 -12.79
C GLU A 126 5.07 1.13 -11.28
N LEU A 127 4.38 0.09 -10.85
CA LEU A 127 3.92 -0.16 -9.47
C LEU A 127 4.96 -0.61 -8.47
N SER A 128 6.20 -0.75 -8.90
CA SER A 128 7.20 -1.28 -8.01
C SER A 128 7.46 -0.36 -6.81
N SER A 129 7.02 0.90 -6.84
CA SER A 129 6.91 1.72 -5.63
C SER A 129 6.04 2.97 -5.80
N ILE A 130 4.78 2.94 -5.33
CA ILE A 130 4.10 4.19 -5.00
C ILE A 130 4.80 4.74 -3.76
N THR A 131 5.63 5.77 -3.93
CA THR A 131 6.42 6.33 -2.82
C THR A 131 5.83 7.60 -2.24
N GLU A 132 4.96 8.29 -2.97
CA GLU A 132 4.35 9.54 -2.50
C GLU A 132 2.97 9.81 -3.11
N PHE A 133 2.13 10.50 -2.33
CA PHE A 133 0.88 11.11 -2.77
C PHE A 133 1.04 12.62 -2.75
N ILE A 134 0.78 13.27 -3.88
CA ILE A 134 1.00 14.70 -4.07
C ILE A 134 -0.34 15.44 -4.09
N PHE A 135 -0.40 16.58 -3.41
CA PHE A 135 -1.55 17.48 -3.37
C PHE A 135 -1.08 18.90 -3.70
N TYR A 136 -1.72 19.52 -4.71
CA TYR A 136 -1.46 20.88 -5.16
C TYR A 136 -2.40 21.89 -4.50
N ASP A 137 -2.07 23.18 -4.63
CA ASP A 137 -2.84 24.32 -4.10
C ASP A 137 -3.14 24.21 -2.60
N PHE A 138 -2.16 23.68 -1.88
CA PHE A 138 -2.26 23.40 -0.47
C PHE A 138 -1.87 24.62 0.37
N ARG A 139 -2.81 25.08 1.20
CA ARG A 139 -2.59 26.20 2.11
C ARG A 139 -1.76 25.77 3.32
N LYS A 140 -0.89 26.65 3.81
CA LYS A 140 -0.01 26.41 4.96
C LYS A 140 -0.74 25.93 6.22
N LYS A 141 -1.91 26.51 6.55
CA LYS A 141 -2.70 26.10 7.73
C LYS A 141 -3.15 24.63 7.65
N GLN A 142 -3.60 24.20 6.47
CA GLN A 142 -3.99 22.82 6.19
C GLN A 142 -2.76 21.90 6.22
N ALA A 143 -1.63 22.35 5.67
CA ALA A 143 -0.37 21.59 5.74
C ALA A 143 0.05 21.31 7.19
N GLN A 144 0.04 22.33 8.04
CA GLN A 144 0.34 22.20 9.47
C GLN A 144 -0.62 21.23 10.17
N LYS A 145 -1.91 21.24 9.81
CA LYS A 145 -2.89 20.29 10.36
C LYS A 145 -2.53 18.84 10.01
N ILE A 146 -2.12 18.58 8.76
CA ILE A 146 -1.75 17.23 8.32
C ILE A 146 -0.40 16.81 8.93
N GLN A 147 0.58 17.72 8.99
CA GLN A 147 1.86 17.47 9.68
C GLN A 147 1.65 17.10 11.16
N GLY A 148 0.70 17.75 11.83
CA GLY A 148 0.35 17.46 13.22
C GLY A 148 -0.22 16.07 13.47
N ILE A 149 -0.68 15.36 12.43
CA ILE A 149 -1.19 13.99 12.52
C ILE A 149 -0.31 12.98 11.77
N GLU A 150 0.93 13.34 11.39
CA GLU A 150 1.82 12.51 10.55
C GLU A 150 1.92 11.06 11.06
N LYS A 151 2.15 10.89 12.36
CA LYS A 151 2.28 9.59 13.04
C LYS A 151 0.98 8.76 13.08
N ASP A 152 -0.15 9.39 12.82
CA ASP A 152 -1.49 8.80 12.88
C ASP A 152 -2.02 8.50 11.47
N ILE A 153 -1.26 8.81 10.41
CA ILE A 153 -1.66 8.52 9.03
C ILE A 153 -1.53 7.04 8.74
N LEU A 154 -2.66 6.39 8.45
CA LEU A 154 -2.78 5.00 8.05
C LEU A 154 -3.19 4.91 6.59
N PHE A 155 -2.44 4.14 5.81
CA PHE A 155 -2.84 3.74 4.46
C PHE A 155 -3.54 2.39 4.49
N VAL A 156 -4.69 2.28 3.83
CA VAL A 156 -5.46 1.04 3.70
C VAL A 156 -5.78 0.78 2.25
N LEU A 157 -5.20 -0.28 1.68
CA LEU A 157 -5.50 -0.75 0.34
C LEU A 157 -6.40 -1.98 0.43
N LYS A 158 -7.43 -2.03 -0.41
CA LYS A 158 -8.30 -3.18 -0.56
C LYS A 158 -8.45 -3.54 -2.03
N GLY A 159 -8.51 -4.82 -2.30
CA GLY A 159 -8.92 -5.35 -3.60
C GLY A 159 -9.21 -6.84 -3.50
N MET A 160 -9.42 -7.45 -4.65
CA MET A 160 -9.72 -8.87 -4.76
C MET A 160 -8.54 -9.57 -5.43
N VAL A 161 -8.20 -10.77 -4.99
CA VAL A 161 -7.06 -11.49 -5.52
C VAL A 161 -7.35 -11.99 -6.94
N GLY A 162 -6.56 -11.54 -7.92
CA GLY A 162 -6.69 -11.88 -9.34
C GLY A 162 -5.71 -12.95 -9.84
N GLY A 163 -4.63 -13.20 -9.09
CA GLY A 163 -3.64 -14.26 -9.38
C GLY A 163 -2.23 -13.87 -8.94
N LEU A 164 -1.24 -14.67 -9.34
CA LEU A 164 0.19 -14.44 -9.07
C LEU A 164 0.90 -13.91 -10.32
N LEU A 165 1.49 -12.71 -10.20
CA LEU A 165 2.18 -12.01 -11.29
C LEU A 165 3.56 -11.55 -10.79
N ASN A 166 4.63 -12.04 -11.42
CA ASN A 166 6.02 -11.63 -11.13
C ASN A 166 6.39 -11.61 -9.64
N GLY A 167 6.05 -12.69 -8.90
CA GLY A 167 6.33 -12.78 -7.47
C GLY A 167 5.43 -11.92 -6.57
N LYS A 168 4.35 -11.33 -7.11
CA LYS A 168 3.40 -10.50 -6.38
C LYS A 168 1.98 -11.01 -6.53
N ILE A 169 1.15 -10.81 -5.50
CA ILE A 169 -0.29 -11.02 -5.62
C ILE A 169 -0.88 -9.86 -6.42
N ALA A 170 -1.47 -10.15 -7.56
CA ALA A 170 -2.17 -9.13 -8.33
C ALA A 170 -3.59 -8.93 -7.78
N LEU A 171 -3.99 -7.67 -7.64
CA LEU A 171 -5.37 -7.28 -7.35
C LEU A 171 -6.17 -6.99 -8.63
N HIS A 172 -5.68 -7.50 -9.76
CA HIS A 172 -6.23 -7.35 -11.10
C HIS A 172 -5.98 -8.62 -11.90
N ARG A 173 -6.48 -8.67 -13.14
CA ARG A 173 -6.31 -9.80 -14.07
C ARG A 173 -5.64 -9.45 -15.40
N ALA A 174 -5.22 -8.20 -15.54
CA ALA A 174 -4.47 -7.72 -16.67
C ALA A 174 -3.04 -8.28 -16.70
N GLY A 175 -2.61 -8.80 -17.85
CA GLY A 175 -1.23 -9.25 -18.09
C GLY A 175 -1.01 -10.77 -18.12
N ASN A 176 0.27 -11.15 -18.14
CA ASN A 176 0.72 -12.54 -18.24
C ASN A 176 1.09 -13.08 -16.85
N PHE A 177 0.12 -13.72 -16.22
CA PHE A 177 0.26 -14.31 -14.88
C PHE A 177 1.08 -15.59 -14.91
N PHE A 178 1.87 -15.79 -13.85
CA PHE A 178 2.51 -17.07 -13.58
C PHE A 178 1.46 -18.12 -13.17
N LYS A 179 0.52 -17.73 -12.29
CA LYS A 179 -0.69 -18.52 -11.99
C LYS A 179 -1.92 -17.64 -12.05
N LYS A 180 -2.83 -17.99 -12.96
CA LYS A 180 -4.12 -17.32 -13.16
C LYS A 180 -5.18 -17.93 -12.25
N CYS A 181 -6.11 -17.11 -11.79
CA CYS A 181 -7.33 -17.64 -11.20
C CYS A 181 -8.20 -18.32 -12.26
N PRO A 182 -8.71 -19.55 -12.00
CA PRO A 182 -9.53 -20.29 -12.94
C PRO A 182 -10.94 -19.69 -13.10
N GLY A 183 -11.60 -19.99 -14.22
CA GLY A 183 -13.05 -19.85 -14.38
C GLY A 183 -13.60 -18.44 -14.65
N LEU A 184 -12.74 -17.44 -14.88
CA LEU A 184 -13.20 -16.07 -15.03
C LEU A 184 -12.58 -15.36 -16.24
N SER A 185 -13.42 -14.73 -17.06
CA SER A 185 -13.03 -14.11 -18.32
C SER A 185 -12.28 -12.80 -18.11
N GLN A 186 -11.32 -12.48 -18.98
CA GLN A 186 -10.64 -11.18 -19.02
C GLN A 186 -11.54 -10.03 -19.56
N SER A 187 -12.86 -10.18 -19.44
CA SER A 187 -13.83 -9.23 -19.96
C SER A 187 -14.04 -8.05 -19.01
N GLN A 188 -14.45 -6.91 -19.55
CA GLN A 188 -14.88 -5.71 -18.79
C GLN A 188 -15.95 -5.98 -17.72
N ALA A 189 -16.67 -7.11 -17.78
CA ALA A 189 -17.66 -7.49 -16.77
C ALA A 189 -17.05 -7.84 -15.40
N ASP A 190 -15.74 -8.13 -15.33
CA ASP A 190 -15.03 -8.55 -14.12
C ASP A 190 -14.15 -7.40 -13.57
N HIS A 191 -14.76 -6.28 -13.22
CA HIS A 191 -14.03 -5.20 -12.54
C HIS A 191 -13.69 -5.63 -11.11
N PHE A 192 -12.39 -5.73 -10.81
CA PHE A 192 -11.88 -5.94 -9.46
C PHE A 192 -11.75 -4.56 -8.79
N PRO A 193 -12.66 -4.15 -7.89
CA PRO A 193 -12.56 -2.83 -7.28
C PRO A 193 -11.29 -2.76 -6.44
N ILE A 194 -10.37 -1.89 -6.81
CA ILE A 194 -9.18 -1.56 -6.02
C ILE A 194 -9.42 -0.19 -5.42
N SER A 195 -9.41 -0.12 -4.09
CA SER A 195 -9.58 1.13 -3.34
C SER A 195 -8.43 1.34 -2.37
N LEU A 196 -8.01 2.59 -2.26
CA LEU A 196 -7.02 3.03 -1.30
C LEU A 196 -7.61 4.14 -0.44
N LYS A 197 -7.48 4.02 0.87
CA LYS A 197 -7.86 5.04 1.83
C LYS A 197 -6.63 5.53 2.58
N ILE A 198 -6.55 6.84 2.74
CA ILE A 198 -5.66 7.51 3.68
C ILE A 198 -6.54 7.90 4.87
N ILE A 199 -6.16 7.50 6.08
CA ILE A 199 -7.00 7.58 7.28
C ILE A 199 -6.19 8.25 8.39
N ASN A 200 -6.81 9.14 9.16
CA ASN A 200 -6.32 9.51 10.49
C ASN A 200 -6.76 8.40 11.45
N ALA A 201 -5.82 7.55 11.85
CA ALA A 201 -6.08 6.35 12.63
C ALA A 201 -6.52 6.65 14.06
N ASP A 202 -6.08 7.77 14.65
CA ASP A 202 -6.47 8.20 16.00
C ASP A 202 -7.96 8.52 16.05
N LYS A 203 -8.47 9.24 15.04
CA LYS A 203 -9.88 9.64 14.96
C LYS A 203 -10.77 8.71 14.13
N ASN A 204 -10.17 7.71 13.49
CA ASN A 204 -10.82 6.86 12.49
C ASN A 204 -11.52 7.67 11.36
N GLU A 205 -10.91 8.78 10.96
CA GLU A 205 -11.44 9.68 9.93
C GLU A 205 -10.76 9.42 8.58
N ILE A 206 -11.54 9.24 7.51
CA ILE A 206 -10.98 9.17 6.17
C ILE A 206 -10.48 10.57 5.78
N LEU A 207 -9.24 10.64 5.32
CA LEU A 207 -8.57 11.83 4.82
C LEU A 207 -8.75 11.95 3.31
N ALA A 208 -8.49 10.87 2.59
CA ALA A 208 -8.67 10.77 1.15
C ALA A 208 -9.00 9.33 0.73
N GLU A 209 -9.76 9.19 -0.36
CA GLU A 209 -10.09 7.91 -0.97
C GLU A 209 -9.74 7.94 -2.45
N TYR A 210 -9.06 6.89 -2.90
CA TYR A 210 -8.67 6.68 -4.29
C TYR A 210 -9.27 5.39 -4.81
N SER A 211 -9.64 5.40 -6.08
CA SER A 211 -10.11 4.22 -6.81
C SER A 211 -9.23 3.99 -8.05
N ALA A 212 -8.96 2.73 -8.37
CA ALA A 212 -8.29 2.40 -9.62
C ALA A 212 -9.18 2.70 -10.84
N ILE A 213 -8.62 3.37 -11.83
CA ILE A 213 -9.25 3.63 -13.12
C ILE A 213 -8.73 2.64 -14.13
N TRP A 214 -9.64 1.97 -14.82
CA TRP A 214 -9.36 0.91 -15.79
C TRP A 214 -9.39 1.47 -17.21
N LYS A 215 -8.43 1.08 -18.04
CA LYS A 215 -8.37 1.43 -19.47
C LYS A 215 -7.92 0.22 -20.31
N PRO A 216 -8.25 0.20 -21.62
CA PRO A 216 -7.73 -0.78 -22.59
C PRO A 216 -6.22 -0.71 -22.81
#